data_AF-A0A7V7DPU1-F1
#
_entry.id   AF-A0A7V7DPU1-F1
#
_cell.length_a   1.000
_cell.length_b   1.000
_cell.length_c   1.000
_cell.angle_alpha   90.00
_cell.angle_beta   90.00
_cell.angle_gamma   90.00
#
_symmetry.space_group_name_H-M   'P 1'
#
loop_
_entity.id
_entity.type
_entity.pdbx_description
1 polymer ?
#
loop_
_entity_poly.entity_id
_entity_poly.type
_entity_poly.pdbx_seq_one_letter_code
_entity_poly.pdbx_strand_id
1 'polypeptide(L)'
;MTTDLGTKLSVAQAVAYAVLAAQETESDKAWKDWAKGWLSGDDRSAKAAKAVAANARSECARHAARAAELLAEATDLQTDSALLSAEGRNARWQLDAEGQKETDCLAAVAEAIRHAEISDPDGILARAEADF
;
A
#
# COMPACT_ATOMS: atom_id res chain seq x y z
N MET A 1 -1.47 -23.62 14.41
CA MET A 1 -2.45 -22.94 13.55
C MET A 1 -1.84 -21.60 13.18
N THR A 2 -1.06 -21.59 12.09
CA THR A 2 -0.53 -20.39 11.48
C THR A 2 -1.70 -19.68 10.82
N THR A 3 -2.08 -18.53 11.34
CA THR A 3 -3.17 -17.71 10.83
C THR A 3 -2.84 -17.34 9.40
N ASP A 4 -3.64 -17.90 8.49
CA ASP A 4 -3.63 -17.66 7.05
C ASP A 4 -4.15 -16.25 6.77
N LEU A 5 -3.38 -15.24 7.19
CA LEU A 5 -3.62 -13.81 6.90
C LEU A 5 -3.36 -13.49 5.41
N GLY A 6 -2.76 -14.43 4.68
CA GLY A 6 -2.40 -14.29 3.26
C GLY A 6 -3.58 -14.33 2.28
N THR A 7 -4.80 -14.62 2.74
CA THR A 7 -5.89 -15.02 1.83
C THR A 7 -7.21 -14.23 1.99
N LYS A 8 -7.28 -13.23 2.89
CA LYS A 8 -8.54 -12.50 3.15
C LYS A 8 -8.51 -10.99 2.97
N LEU A 9 -7.36 -10.38 2.69
CA LEU A 9 -7.28 -8.95 2.39
C LEU A 9 -6.64 -8.74 1.03
N SER A 10 -7.26 -7.89 0.21
CA SER A 10 -6.56 -7.28 -0.91
C SER A 10 -5.38 -6.46 -0.38
N VAL A 11 -4.35 -6.34 -1.20
CA VAL A 11 -3.15 -5.56 -0.86
C VAL A 11 -3.53 -4.12 -0.49
N ALA A 12 -4.49 -3.53 -1.21
CA ALA A 12 -4.99 -2.19 -0.91
C ALA A 12 -5.61 -2.07 0.48
N GLN A 13 -6.39 -3.06 0.91
CA GLN A 13 -6.96 -3.10 2.27
C GLN A 13 -5.86 -3.25 3.32
N ALA A 14 -4.85 -4.07 3.07
CA ALA A 14 -3.74 -4.27 3.98
C ALA A 14 -2.87 -3.00 4.14
N VAL A 15 -2.70 -2.22 3.07
CA VAL A 15 -2.05 -0.89 3.13
C VAL A 15 -2.91 0.12 3.88
N ALA A 16 -4.21 0.21 3.58
CA ALA A 16 -5.12 1.11 4.28
C ALA A 16 -5.13 0.84 5.79
N TYR A 17 -5.11 -0.45 6.14
CA TYR A 17 -4.97 -0.89 7.51
C TYR A 17 -3.67 -0.39 8.15
N ALA A 18 -2.52 -0.57 7.49
CA ALA A 18 -1.23 -0.13 8.03
C ALA A 18 -1.18 1.39 8.24
N VAL A 19 -1.79 2.15 7.31
CA VAL A 19 -1.94 3.61 7.44
C VAL A 19 -2.88 3.98 8.60
N LEU A 20 -3.94 3.21 8.87
CA LEU A 20 -4.79 3.44 10.05
C LEU A 20 -4.03 3.13 11.35
N ALA A 21 -3.38 1.98 11.45
CA ALA A 21 -2.63 1.57 12.63
C ALA A 21 -1.51 2.56 12.98
N ALA A 22 -0.80 3.06 11.96
CA ALA A 22 0.26 4.05 12.17
C ALA A 22 -0.24 5.40 12.70
N GLN A 23 -1.54 5.75 12.59
CA GLN A 23 -2.08 6.97 13.19
C GLN A 23 -2.03 6.98 14.73
N GLU A 24 -2.03 5.80 15.36
CA GLU A 24 -1.96 5.68 16.82
C GLU A 24 -0.55 6.00 17.36
N THR A 25 0.50 5.77 16.56
CA THR A 25 1.90 5.95 16.96
C THR A 25 2.54 7.21 16.38
N GLU A 26 2.06 7.69 15.22
CA GLU A 26 2.56 8.89 14.58
C GLU A 26 1.93 10.15 15.18
N SER A 27 2.74 11.18 15.38
CA SER A 27 2.32 12.49 15.91
C SER A 27 2.48 13.62 14.89
N ASP A 28 3.21 13.37 13.81
CA ASP A 28 3.41 14.35 12.75
C ASP A 28 2.11 14.75 12.07
N LYS A 29 1.87 16.07 12.00
CA LYS A 29 0.64 16.62 11.44
C LYS A 29 0.55 16.39 9.93
N ALA A 30 1.66 16.55 9.21
CA ALA A 30 1.66 16.37 7.76
C ALA A 30 1.39 14.92 7.37
N TRP A 31 1.94 13.97 8.13
CA TRP A 31 1.63 12.56 7.97
C TRP A 31 0.15 12.25 8.25
N LYS A 32 -0.45 12.81 9.31
CA LYS A 32 -1.88 12.62 9.62
C LYS A 32 -2.81 13.23 8.57
N ASP A 33 -2.48 14.43 8.09
CA ASP A 33 -3.26 15.09 7.04
C ASP A 33 -3.20 14.27 5.74
N TRP A 34 -2.01 13.78 5.37
CA TRP A 34 -1.84 12.86 4.24
C TRP A 34 -2.60 11.55 4.43
N ALA A 35 -2.49 10.90 5.60
CA ALA A 35 -3.14 9.63 5.86
C ALA A 35 -4.66 9.73 5.67
N LYS A 36 -5.27 10.84 6.11
CA LYS A 36 -6.69 11.12 5.88
C LYS A 36 -7.02 11.25 4.39
N GLY A 37 -6.26 12.06 3.64
CA GLY A 37 -6.47 12.25 2.20
C GLY A 37 -6.21 10.97 1.39
N TRP A 38 -5.28 10.14 1.82
CA TRP A 38 -4.99 8.86 1.18
C TRP A 38 -6.13 7.85 1.40
N LEU A 39 -6.64 7.77 2.64
CA LEU A 39 -7.73 6.88 3.03
C LEU A 39 -9.07 7.28 2.37
N SER A 40 -9.38 8.58 2.26
CA SER A 40 -10.54 9.08 1.51
C SER A 40 -10.43 8.85 0.00
N GLY A 41 -9.21 8.65 -0.51
CA GLY A 41 -8.92 8.51 -1.93
C GLY A 41 -8.64 9.82 -2.66
N ASP A 42 -8.46 10.94 -1.95
CA ASP A 42 -8.15 12.25 -2.53
C ASP A 42 -6.78 12.27 -3.22
N ASP A 43 -5.76 11.67 -2.62
CA ASP A 43 -4.42 11.54 -3.21
C ASP A 43 -3.77 10.20 -2.81
N ARG A 44 -3.78 9.24 -3.76
CA ARG A 44 -3.11 7.93 -3.63
C ARG A 44 -1.81 7.84 -4.43
N SER A 45 -1.20 8.96 -4.79
CA SER A 45 0.01 8.95 -5.61
C SER A 45 1.24 8.44 -4.85
N ALA A 46 2.12 7.73 -5.58
CA ALA A 46 3.40 7.27 -5.06
C ALA A 46 4.25 8.45 -4.54
N LYS A 47 4.19 9.58 -5.24
CA LYS A 47 4.94 10.80 -4.89
C LYS A 47 4.53 11.37 -3.53
N ALA A 48 3.23 11.44 -3.24
CA ALA A 48 2.74 11.93 -1.96
C ALA A 48 3.14 10.99 -0.82
N ALA A 49 2.96 9.68 -1.03
CA ALA A 49 3.35 8.65 -0.06
C ALA A 49 4.86 8.70 0.27
N LYS A 50 5.71 8.84 -0.76
CA LYS A 50 7.17 9.00 -0.57
C LYS A 50 7.54 10.25 0.22
N ALA A 51 6.86 11.37 -0.05
CA ALA A 51 7.14 12.64 0.61
C ALA A 51 6.84 12.58 2.11
N VAL A 52 5.78 11.89 2.52
CA VAL A 52 5.46 11.73 3.95
C VAL A 52 6.27 10.62 4.62
N ALA A 53 6.66 9.57 3.90
CA ALA A 53 7.52 8.52 4.43
C ALA A 53 8.86 9.08 4.93
N ALA A 54 9.43 10.04 4.19
CA ALA A 54 10.66 10.73 4.58
C ALA A 54 10.54 11.57 5.87
N ASN A 55 9.32 12.00 6.21
CA ASN A 55 9.06 12.89 7.33
C ASN A 55 8.40 12.18 8.53
N ALA A 56 7.98 10.93 8.36
CA ALA A 56 7.42 10.11 9.43
C ALA A 56 8.45 9.87 10.55
N ARG A 57 7.99 9.99 11.80
CA ARG A 57 8.79 9.83 13.02
C ARG A 57 8.73 8.40 13.54
N SER A 58 7.60 7.73 13.33
CA SER A 58 7.35 6.34 13.66
C SER A 58 7.84 5.43 12.52
N GLU A 59 8.56 4.35 12.85
CA GLU A 59 8.95 3.31 11.89
C GLU A 59 7.71 2.68 11.25
N CYS A 60 6.65 2.43 12.05
CA CYS A 60 5.37 1.94 11.56
C CYS A 60 4.77 2.88 10.49
N ALA A 61 4.83 4.19 10.72
CA ALA A 61 4.36 5.20 9.78
C ALA A 61 5.21 5.30 8.50
N ARG A 62 6.54 5.10 8.61
CA ARG A 62 7.44 5.00 7.45
C ARG A 62 7.11 3.79 6.60
N HIS A 63 6.95 2.63 7.24
CA HIS A 63 6.63 1.39 6.55
C HIS A 63 5.24 1.42 5.90
N ALA A 64 4.23 1.98 6.59
CA ALA A 64 2.89 2.17 6.02
C ALA A 64 2.90 3.10 4.80
N ALA A 65 3.60 4.25 4.89
CA ALA A 65 3.73 5.16 3.76
C ALA A 65 4.53 4.54 2.60
N ARG A 66 5.59 3.76 2.89
CA ARG A 66 6.34 3.02 1.87
C ARG A 66 5.49 1.94 1.19
N ALA A 67 4.62 1.27 1.95
CA ALA A 67 3.67 0.31 1.40
C ALA A 67 2.65 0.99 0.46
N ALA A 68 2.17 2.18 0.83
CA ALA A 68 1.31 3.00 -0.02
C ALA A 68 2.01 3.49 -1.30
N GLU A 69 3.30 3.84 -1.22
CA GLU A 69 4.12 4.17 -2.39
C GLU A 69 4.19 3.00 -3.37
N LEU A 70 4.56 1.81 -2.88
CA LEU A 70 4.71 0.61 -3.70
C LEU A 70 3.37 0.14 -4.31
N LEU A 71 2.27 0.30 -3.60
CA LEU A 71 0.93 -0.01 -4.13
C LEU A 71 0.56 0.92 -5.30
N ALA A 72 0.87 2.21 -5.19
CA ALA A 72 0.63 3.16 -6.25
C ALA A 72 1.50 2.86 -7.48
N GLU A 73 2.80 2.56 -7.28
CA GLU A 73 3.69 2.13 -8.37
C GLU A 73 3.20 0.85 -9.06
N ALA A 74 2.73 -0.15 -8.29
CA ALA A 74 2.16 -1.38 -8.84
C ALA A 74 0.88 -1.10 -9.67
N THR A 75 0.03 -0.17 -9.22
CA THR A 75 -1.20 0.21 -9.93
C THR A 75 -0.88 0.94 -11.25
N ASP A 76 0.13 1.81 -11.25
CA ASP A 76 0.61 2.50 -12.45
C ASP A 76 1.17 1.49 -13.46
N LEU A 77 2.00 0.55 -13.00
CA LEU A 77 2.53 -0.55 -13.83
C LEU A 77 1.42 -1.43 -14.42
N GLN A 78 0.39 -1.75 -13.64
CA GLN A 78 -0.76 -2.51 -14.12
C GLN A 78 -1.53 -1.75 -15.22
N THR A 79 -1.67 -0.42 -15.06
CA THR A 79 -2.32 0.46 -16.04
C THR A 79 -1.51 0.54 -17.33
N ASP A 80 -0.19 0.71 -17.22
CA ASP A 80 0.73 0.72 -18.36
C ASP A 80 0.68 -0.62 -19.09
N SER A 81 0.74 -1.75 -18.38
CA SER A 81 0.65 -3.09 -18.95
C SER A 81 -0.68 -3.31 -19.70
N ALA A 82 -1.79 -2.85 -19.13
CA ALA A 82 -3.10 -2.91 -19.78
C ALA A 82 -3.16 -2.06 -21.05
N LEU A 83 -2.58 -0.87 -21.04
CA LEU A 83 -2.47 0.02 -22.20
C LEU A 83 -1.61 -0.60 -23.29
N LEU A 84 -0.44 -1.13 -22.92
CA LEU A 84 0.46 -1.85 -23.80
C LEU A 84 -0.22 -3.08 -24.44
N SER A 85 -0.99 -3.84 -23.66
CA SER A 85 -1.76 -4.96 -24.18
C SER A 85 -2.85 -4.52 -25.18
N ALA A 86 -3.56 -3.42 -24.86
CA ALA A 86 -4.61 -2.84 -25.71
C ALA A 86 -4.07 -2.28 -27.03
N GLU A 87 -2.85 -1.72 -27.04
CA GLU A 87 -2.20 -1.21 -28.25
C GLU A 87 -1.70 -2.32 -29.20
N GLY A 88 -1.67 -3.58 -28.74
CA GLY A 88 -1.35 -4.75 -29.58
C GLY A 88 0.08 -4.75 -30.16
N ARG A 89 0.97 -3.89 -29.65
CA ARG A 89 2.34 -3.68 -30.16
C ARG A 89 3.44 -4.24 -29.27
N ASN A 90 3.09 -4.90 -28.17
CA ASN A 90 4.05 -5.27 -27.14
C ASN A 90 4.53 -6.72 -27.28
N ALA A 91 5.84 -6.89 -27.14
CA ALA A 91 6.44 -8.20 -27.16
C ALA A 91 6.15 -8.89 -25.83
N ARG A 92 5.85 -10.19 -25.86
CA ARG A 92 5.45 -10.99 -24.69
C ARG A 92 6.39 -10.85 -23.49
N TRP A 93 7.70 -10.68 -23.73
CA TRP A 93 8.70 -10.46 -22.69
C TRP A 93 8.55 -9.12 -21.94
N GLN A 94 7.95 -8.09 -22.56
CA GLN A 94 7.69 -6.79 -21.91
C GLN A 94 6.55 -6.92 -20.89
N LEU A 95 5.48 -7.61 -21.26
CA LEU A 95 4.36 -7.91 -20.38
C LEU A 95 4.80 -8.82 -19.21
N ASP A 96 5.64 -9.83 -19.48
CA ASP A 96 6.20 -10.70 -18.44
C ASP A 96 7.09 -9.92 -17.46
N ALA A 97 7.88 -8.95 -17.93
CA ALA A 97 8.74 -8.13 -17.08
C ALA A 97 7.97 -7.13 -16.21
N GLU A 98 6.85 -6.59 -16.69
CA GLU A 98 5.97 -5.71 -15.90
C GLU A 98 5.19 -6.49 -14.85
N GLY A 99 4.66 -7.66 -15.18
CA GLY A 99 4.00 -8.53 -14.20
C GLY A 99 4.93 -9.01 -13.08
N GLN A 100 6.21 -9.23 -13.37
CA GLN A 100 7.20 -9.53 -12.34
C GLN A 100 7.43 -8.35 -11.39
N LYS A 101 7.53 -7.12 -11.91
CA LYS A 101 7.68 -5.91 -11.07
C LYS A 101 6.47 -5.67 -10.17
N GLU A 102 5.27 -5.90 -10.69
CA GLU A 102 4.03 -5.84 -9.90
C GLU A 102 4.11 -6.84 -8.73
N THR A 103 4.45 -8.09 -9.03
CA THR A 103 4.59 -9.15 -8.01
C THR A 103 5.63 -8.79 -6.94
N ASP A 104 6.79 -8.25 -7.35
CA ASP A 104 7.85 -7.83 -6.43
C ASP A 104 7.40 -6.65 -5.54
N CYS A 105 6.64 -5.69 -6.10
CA CYS A 105 6.06 -4.59 -5.33
C CYS A 105 5.05 -5.09 -4.29
N LEU A 106 4.18 -6.03 -4.67
CA LEU A 106 3.20 -6.63 -3.76
C LEU A 106 3.87 -7.43 -2.63
N ALA A 107 4.95 -8.14 -2.92
CA ALA A 107 5.76 -8.83 -1.92
C ALA A 107 6.41 -7.85 -0.93
N ALA A 108 6.95 -6.73 -1.44
CA ALA A 108 7.54 -5.68 -0.62
C ALA A 108 6.50 -4.93 0.23
N VAL A 109 5.26 -4.77 -0.26
CA VAL A 109 4.13 -4.27 0.53
C VAL A 109 3.83 -5.20 1.70
N ALA A 110 3.71 -6.51 1.45
CA ALA A 110 3.46 -7.49 2.50
C ALA A 110 4.58 -7.50 3.55
N GLU A 111 5.82 -7.29 3.14
CA GLU A 111 6.96 -7.15 4.05
C GLU A 111 6.91 -5.87 4.88
N ALA A 112 6.60 -4.72 4.28
CA ALA A 112 6.47 -3.45 4.99
C ALA A 112 5.34 -3.51 6.05
N ILE A 113 4.23 -4.17 5.73
CA ILE A 113 3.11 -4.37 6.66
C ILE A 113 3.52 -5.27 7.84
N ARG A 114 4.31 -6.32 7.60
CA ARG A 114 4.84 -7.18 8.68
C ARG A 114 5.74 -6.40 9.66
N HIS A 115 6.54 -5.46 9.16
CA HIS A 115 7.41 -4.62 10.00
C HIS A 115 6.67 -3.52 10.77
N ALA A 116 5.41 -3.23 10.41
CA ALA A 116 4.59 -2.24 11.08
C ALA A 116 4.02 -2.70 12.45
N GLU A 117 4.43 -3.87 12.98
CA GLU A 117 4.00 -4.46 14.27
C GLU A 117 2.48 -4.41 14.51
N ILE A 118 1.72 -4.91 13.54
CA ILE A 118 0.27 -4.99 13.66
C ILE A 118 -0.09 -6.13 14.64
N SER A 119 -0.43 -5.79 15.89
CA SER A 119 -0.79 -6.77 16.93
C SER A 119 -2.17 -7.41 16.78
N ASP A 120 -3.10 -6.81 16.00
CA ASP A 120 -4.44 -7.38 15.79
C ASP A 120 -5.06 -6.92 14.45
N PRO A 121 -4.71 -7.59 13.34
CA PRO A 121 -5.22 -7.25 12.02
C PRO A 121 -6.74 -7.40 11.91
N ASP A 122 -7.37 -8.35 12.62
CA ASP A 122 -8.80 -8.62 12.51
C ASP A 122 -9.65 -7.54 13.22
N GLY A 123 -9.19 -7.03 14.36
CA GLY A 123 -9.91 -6.04 15.17
C GLY A 123 -9.97 -4.63 14.55
N ILE A 124 -8.96 -4.22 13.80
CA ILE A 124 -8.92 -2.90 13.16
C ILE A 124 -9.59 -2.93 11.76
N LEU A 125 -9.65 -4.09 11.10
CA LEU A 125 -10.42 -4.26 9.85
C LEU A 125 -11.92 -4.08 10.05
N ALA A 126 -12.46 -4.64 11.14
CA ALA A 126 -13.86 -4.43 11.51
C ALA A 126 -14.18 -2.95 11.79
N ARG A 127 -13.19 -2.14 12.17
CA ARG A 127 -13.34 -0.67 12.31
C ARG A 127 -13.21 0.06 10.98
N ALA A 128 -12.27 -0.35 10.13
CA ALA A 128 -12.15 0.22 8.78
C ALA A 128 -13.42 -0.02 7.94
N GLU A 129 -14.02 -1.20 8.00
CA GLU A 129 -15.28 -1.52 7.30
C GLU A 129 -16.51 -0.81 7.89
N ALA A 130 -16.44 -0.29 9.12
CA ALA A 130 -17.54 0.44 9.75
C ALA A 130 -17.52 1.95 9.42
N ASP A 131 -16.38 2.47 8.95
CA ASP A 131 -16.17 3.90 8.63
C ASP A 131 -16.26 4.22 7.11
N PHE A 132 -16.60 3.22 6.27
CA PHE A 132 -16.93 3.37 4.84
C PHE A 132 -18.40 3.00 4.57
#